data_AF-A0A0K0MPT0-F1
#
_entry.id   AF-A0A0K0MPT0-F1
#
_cell.length_a   1.000
_cell.length_b   1.000
_cell.length_c   1.000
_cell.angle_alpha   90.00
_cell.angle_beta   90.00
_cell.angle_gamma   90.00
#
_symmetry.space_group_name_H-M   'P 1'
#
loop_
_entity.id
_entity.type
_entity.pdbx_description
1 polymer ?
#
loop_
_entity_poly.entity_id
_entity_poly.type
_entity_poly.pdbx_seq_one_letter_code
_entity_poly.pdbx_strand_id
1 'polypeptide(L)'
;MKYLAIAFTSLVLAGCASNSKNPASANYGAEPVNNEQAVISQLKNELKDPDSVKIMSITKPRRGYATYGFGKSEFGWHTEVKYNAKNSYGGYVGAKTRQYLYLNGKYSIPHTYDINFLDNKSLSCDGDCPQ
;
A
#
# COMPACT_ATOMS: atom_id res chain seq x y z
N MET A 1 15.73 -64.57 0.00
CA MET A 1 15.73 -63.45 0.97
C MET A 1 16.29 -62.20 0.31
N LYS A 2 15.50 -61.52 -0.53
CA LYS A 2 16.02 -60.48 -1.46
C LYS A 2 15.02 -59.32 -1.58
N TYR A 3 14.38 -58.94 -0.47
CA TYR A 3 13.40 -57.84 -0.43
C TYR A 3 13.48 -57.04 0.88
N LEU A 4 14.69 -56.83 1.39
CA LEU A 4 14.89 -56.13 2.68
C LEU A 4 15.53 -54.74 2.52
N ALA A 5 15.58 -54.20 1.30
CA ALA A 5 16.23 -52.92 1.01
C ALA A 5 15.30 -51.91 0.29
N ILE A 6 13.98 -52.05 0.42
CA ILE A 6 13.00 -51.11 -0.18
C ILE A 6 11.94 -50.77 0.87
N ALA A 7 12.34 -50.10 1.95
CA ALA A 7 11.39 -49.62 2.95
C ALA A 7 11.86 -48.36 3.69
N PHE A 8 12.73 -47.55 3.07
CA PHE A 8 13.27 -46.35 3.72
C PHE A 8 13.26 -45.10 2.81
N THR A 9 12.35 -45.05 1.84
CA THR A 9 12.33 -43.98 0.81
C THR A 9 11.15 -43.01 0.94
N SER A 10 10.27 -43.13 1.94
CA SER A 10 8.99 -42.40 1.91
C SER A 10 8.66 -41.48 3.09
N LEU A 11 9.61 -41.16 3.99
CA LEU A 11 9.27 -40.41 5.21
C LEU A 11 10.04 -39.10 5.45
N VAL A 12 10.41 -38.37 4.39
CA VAL A 12 10.96 -37.00 4.54
C VAL A 12 10.31 -36.04 3.55
N LEU A 13 8.98 -35.92 3.61
CA LEU A 13 8.25 -34.74 3.12
C LEU A 13 7.39 -34.17 4.26
N ALA A 14 7.94 -34.08 5.48
CA ALA A 14 7.34 -33.24 6.52
C ALA A 14 7.40 -31.79 6.02
N GLY A 15 6.23 -31.27 5.68
CA GLY A 15 6.05 -30.09 4.86
C GLY A 15 6.72 -28.83 5.42
N CYS A 16 7.12 -27.96 4.50
CA CYS A 16 7.31 -26.56 4.78
C CYS A 16 5.98 -26.02 5.34
N ALA A 17 5.88 -25.91 6.66
CA ALA A 17 4.82 -25.15 7.30
C ALA A 17 5.01 -23.68 6.88
N SER A 18 4.31 -23.28 5.83
CA SER A 18 4.16 -21.87 5.48
C SER A 18 3.38 -21.22 6.62
N ASN A 19 4.09 -20.45 7.45
CA ASN A 19 3.49 -19.55 8.42
C ASN A 19 2.70 -18.46 7.66
N SER A 20 1.50 -18.80 7.18
CA SER A 20 0.58 -17.81 6.64
C SER A 20 0.09 -16.96 7.81
N LYS A 21 0.71 -15.78 7.99
CA LYS A 21 0.17 -14.78 8.92
C LYS A 21 -1.24 -14.44 8.46
N ASN A 22 -2.25 -14.66 9.30
CA ASN A 22 -3.61 -14.26 9.00
C ASN A 22 -3.63 -12.73 8.86
N PRO A 23 -3.89 -12.18 7.66
CA PRO A 23 -3.81 -10.75 7.41
C PRO A 23 -4.80 -9.95 8.26
N ALA A 24 -5.91 -10.54 8.70
CA ALA A 24 -6.88 -9.89 9.59
C ALA A 24 -6.31 -9.63 11.01
N SER A 25 -5.33 -10.41 11.44
CA SER A 25 -4.70 -10.31 12.77
C SER A 25 -3.35 -9.58 12.76
N ALA A 26 -2.88 -9.17 11.58
CA ALA A 26 -1.61 -8.47 11.45
C ALA A 26 -1.66 -7.08 12.11
N ASN A 27 -0.49 -6.59 12.55
CA ASN A 27 -0.37 -5.24 13.08
C ASN A 27 -0.18 -4.24 11.92
N TYR A 28 -1.17 -3.37 11.70
CA TYR A 28 -1.15 -2.31 10.70
C TYR A 28 -0.67 -0.96 11.26
N GLY A 29 -0.30 -0.90 12.55
CA GLY A 29 -0.02 0.34 13.27
C GLY A 29 -1.30 1.13 13.59
N ALA A 30 -1.12 2.25 14.31
CA ALA A 30 -2.21 3.20 14.54
C ALA A 30 -2.64 3.87 13.23
N GLU A 31 -3.91 4.23 13.10
CA GLU A 31 -4.39 5.03 11.97
C GLU A 31 -3.71 6.42 11.96
N PRO A 32 -3.36 6.98 10.78
CA PRO A 32 -2.75 8.30 10.72
C PRO A 32 -3.71 9.41 11.18
N VAL A 33 -3.19 10.35 11.96
CA VAL A 33 -3.89 11.59 12.35
C VAL A 33 -3.62 12.67 11.30
N ASN A 34 -4.62 13.49 10.97
CA ASN A 34 -4.53 14.56 9.96
C ASN A 34 -4.02 14.04 8.60
N ASN A 35 -4.54 12.87 8.19
CA ASN A 35 -4.02 12.14 7.04
C ASN A 35 -4.06 12.93 5.74
N GLU A 36 -5.13 13.68 5.48
CA GLU A 36 -5.31 14.47 4.25
C GLU A 36 -4.20 15.51 4.08
N GLN A 37 -3.94 16.31 5.13
CA GLN A 37 -2.90 17.33 5.10
C GLN A 37 -1.52 16.70 4.95
N ALA A 38 -1.28 15.56 5.61
CA ALA A 38 -0.02 14.84 5.51
C ALA A 38 0.23 14.34 4.09
N VAL A 39 -0.74 13.66 3.45
CA VAL A 39 -0.56 13.14 2.07
C VAL A 39 -0.51 14.26 1.03
N ILE A 40 -1.22 15.37 1.23
CA ILE A 40 -1.10 16.56 0.38
C ILE A 40 0.31 17.15 0.48
N SER A 41 0.84 17.27 1.69
CA SER A 41 2.20 17.77 1.90
C SER A 41 3.25 16.85 1.25
N GLN A 42 3.11 15.53 1.39
CA GLN A 42 3.97 14.56 0.69
C GLN A 42 3.87 14.74 -0.83
N LEU A 43 2.66 14.85 -1.37
CA LEU A 43 2.45 15.05 -2.80
C LEU A 43 3.10 16.33 -3.30
N LYS A 44 2.90 17.46 -2.62
CA LYS A 44 3.51 18.75 -2.97
C LYS A 44 5.04 18.65 -3.03
N ASN A 45 5.67 17.94 -2.09
CA ASN A 45 7.12 17.74 -2.09
C ASN A 45 7.63 16.89 -3.27
N GLU A 46 6.78 16.08 -3.90
CA GLU A 46 7.11 15.23 -5.05
C GLU A 46 6.89 15.93 -6.40
N LEU A 47 6.09 17.01 -6.43
CA LEU A 47 5.71 17.70 -7.66
C LEU A 47 6.76 18.73 -8.11
N LYS A 48 6.82 18.95 -9.42
CA LYS A 48 7.69 19.97 -10.03
C LYS A 48 7.18 21.40 -9.76
N ASP A 49 5.87 21.56 -9.77
CA ASP A 49 5.17 22.81 -9.43
C ASP A 49 4.16 22.48 -8.31
N PRO A 50 4.58 22.58 -7.03
CA PRO A 50 3.75 22.20 -5.88
C PRO A 50 2.46 23.01 -5.77
N ASP A 51 2.50 24.30 -6.14
CA ASP A 51 1.37 25.22 -6.01
C ASP A 51 0.34 25.02 -7.12
N SER A 52 0.69 24.32 -8.20
CA SER A 52 -0.24 23.96 -9.27
C SER A 52 -1.15 22.78 -8.98
N VAL A 53 -0.95 22.09 -7.85
CA VAL A 53 -1.69 20.86 -7.55
C VAL A 53 -3.18 21.16 -7.43
N LYS A 54 -3.99 20.31 -8.06
CA LYS A 54 -5.44 20.28 -7.92
C LYS A 54 -5.83 18.92 -7.42
N ILE A 55 -6.21 18.84 -6.15
CA ILE A 55 -6.67 17.59 -5.55
C ILE A 55 -8.12 17.35 -5.97
N MET A 56 -8.37 16.18 -6.55
CA MET A 56 -9.69 15.75 -7.03
C MET A 56 -10.41 14.89 -6.00
N SER A 57 -9.70 13.92 -5.40
CA SER A 57 -10.26 13.08 -4.33
C SER A 57 -9.17 12.48 -3.47
N ILE A 58 -9.51 12.20 -2.20
CA ILE A 58 -8.65 11.50 -1.25
C ILE A 58 -9.49 10.40 -0.62
N THR A 59 -8.96 9.17 -0.54
CA THR A 59 -9.63 8.10 0.23
C THR A 59 -9.35 8.25 1.73
N LYS A 60 -10.26 7.79 2.57
CA LYS A 60 -9.93 7.52 3.97
C LYS A 60 -8.77 6.51 4.05
N PRO A 61 -7.92 6.55 5.09
CA PRO A 61 -6.94 5.51 5.34
C PRO A 61 -7.60 4.14 5.39
N ARG A 62 -7.04 3.15 4.71
CA ARG A 62 -7.55 1.77 4.71
C ARG A 62 -6.45 0.80 5.02
N ARG A 63 -6.72 -0.17 5.89
CA ARG A 63 -5.79 -1.27 6.14
C ARG A 63 -5.62 -2.06 4.86
N GLY A 64 -4.36 -2.21 4.47
CA GLY A 64 -3.99 -2.98 3.30
C GLY A 64 -2.63 -3.64 3.50
N TYR A 65 -2.45 -4.74 2.78
CA TYR A 65 -1.18 -5.43 2.75
C TYR A 65 -0.84 -5.86 1.33
N ALA A 66 0.45 -5.92 1.06
CA ALA A 66 0.96 -6.43 -0.19
C ALA A 66 2.07 -7.44 0.05
N THR A 67 2.17 -8.41 -0.85
CA THR A 67 3.29 -9.35 -0.88
C THR A 67 4.15 -9.02 -2.08
N TYR A 68 5.46 -8.91 -1.87
CA TYR A 68 6.42 -8.54 -2.91
C TYR A 68 7.73 -9.29 -2.72
N GLY A 69 8.47 -9.43 -3.83
CA GLY A 69 9.73 -10.20 -3.86
C GLY A 69 9.54 -11.65 -3.38
N PHE A 70 10.54 -12.18 -2.68
CA PHE A 70 10.55 -13.54 -2.12
C PHE A 70 9.65 -13.69 -0.88
N GLY A 71 8.36 -13.34 -1.00
CA GLY A 71 7.35 -13.52 0.05
C GLY A 71 7.43 -12.49 1.18
N LYS A 72 8.02 -11.32 0.96
CA LYS A 72 8.00 -10.23 1.94
C LYS A 72 6.60 -9.61 1.96
N SER A 73 6.09 -9.34 3.15
CA SER A 73 4.79 -8.68 3.33
C SER A 73 4.99 -7.29 3.89
N GLU A 74 4.32 -6.32 3.30
CA GLU A 74 4.20 -4.94 3.76
C GLU A 74 2.76 -4.72 4.23
N PHE A 75 2.60 -4.16 5.43
CA PHE A 75 1.30 -3.88 6.04
C PHE A 75 1.25 -2.40 6.41
N GLY A 76 0.06 -1.81 6.34
CA GLY A 76 -0.20 -0.51 6.95
C GLY A 76 -1.47 0.13 6.44
N TRP A 77 -1.55 1.44 6.63
CA TRP A 77 -2.69 2.25 6.22
C TRP A 77 -2.41 2.90 4.86
N HIS A 78 -3.28 2.64 3.92
CA HIS A 78 -3.13 3.08 2.54
C HIS A 78 -4.10 4.21 2.21
N THR A 79 -3.59 5.25 1.55
CA THR A 79 -4.37 6.41 1.09
C THR A 79 -4.10 6.66 -0.39
N GLU A 80 -5.17 6.72 -1.19
CA GLU A 80 -5.14 7.14 -2.59
C GLU A 80 -5.43 8.65 -2.66
N VAL A 81 -4.58 9.38 -3.38
CA VAL A 81 -4.79 10.80 -3.74
C VAL A 81 -4.91 10.89 -5.25
N LYS A 82 -6.08 11.31 -5.75
CA LYS A 82 -6.28 11.64 -7.15
C LYS A 82 -6.07 13.13 -7.35
N TYR A 83 -5.19 13.51 -8.28
CA TYR A 83 -4.77 14.90 -8.47
C TYR A 83 -4.46 15.20 -9.93
N ASN A 84 -4.35 16.48 -10.27
CA ASN A 84 -3.74 16.96 -11.51
C ASN A 84 -2.75 18.07 -11.16
N ALA A 85 -1.62 18.14 -11.85
CA ALA A 85 -0.58 19.14 -11.60
C ALA A 85 0.14 19.49 -12.90
N LYS A 86 0.81 20.65 -12.93
CA LYS A 86 1.61 21.07 -14.08
C LYS A 86 2.91 20.28 -14.17
N ASN A 87 3.38 20.09 -15.41
CA ASN A 87 4.73 19.60 -15.69
C ASN A 87 5.75 20.75 -15.72
N SER A 88 7.01 20.44 -16.05
CA SER A 88 8.09 21.42 -16.16
C SER A 88 7.88 22.50 -17.24
N TYR A 89 6.94 22.30 -18.17
CA TYR A 89 6.58 23.25 -19.22
C TYR A 89 5.34 24.10 -18.85
N GLY A 90 4.82 23.97 -17.62
CA GLY A 90 3.68 24.74 -17.12
C GLY A 90 2.30 24.23 -17.54
N GLY A 91 2.22 23.10 -18.25
CA GLY A 91 0.97 22.49 -18.71
C GLY A 91 0.47 21.39 -17.78
N TYR A 92 -0.85 21.30 -17.56
CA TYR A 92 -1.48 20.18 -16.87
C TYR A 92 -1.41 18.91 -17.73
N VAL A 93 -1.05 17.79 -17.12
CA VAL A 93 -0.81 16.51 -17.82
C VAL A 93 -1.94 15.49 -17.67
N GLY A 94 -3.04 15.89 -17.04
CA GLY A 94 -4.19 15.04 -16.78
C GLY A 94 -4.16 14.42 -15.39
N ALA A 95 -5.29 13.80 -15.03
CA ALA A 95 -5.48 13.22 -13.70
C ALA A 95 -4.54 12.04 -13.45
N LYS A 96 -3.93 12.01 -12.27
CA LYS A 96 -3.04 10.97 -11.76
C LYS A 96 -3.54 10.49 -10.41
N THR A 97 -3.22 9.25 -10.06
CA THR A 97 -3.47 8.69 -8.72
C THR A 97 -2.14 8.35 -8.08
N ARG A 98 -1.95 8.82 -6.84
CA ARG A 98 -0.79 8.51 -6.00
C ARG A 98 -1.24 7.69 -4.81
N GLN A 99 -0.52 6.62 -4.52
CA GLN A 99 -0.75 5.77 -3.36
C GLN A 99 0.31 6.06 -2.31
N TYR A 100 -0.12 6.35 -1.09
CA TYR A 100 0.75 6.44 0.08
C TYR A 100 0.45 5.29 1.05
N LEU A 101 1.51 4.77 1.65
CA LEU A 101 1.48 3.84 2.76
C LEU A 101 1.90 4.59 4.03
N TYR A 102 1.16 4.40 5.11
CA TYR A 102 1.49 4.87 6.43
C TYR A 102 1.66 3.70 7.38
N LEU A 103 2.80 3.66 8.08
CA LEU A 103 3.08 2.68 9.13
C LEU A 103 3.96 3.33 10.20
N ASN A 104 3.57 3.18 11.47
CA ASN A 104 4.33 3.60 12.64
C ASN A 104 4.83 5.07 12.58
N GLY A 105 3.95 6.00 12.22
CA GLY A 105 4.28 7.44 12.18
C GLY A 105 4.97 7.91 10.91
N LYS A 106 5.16 7.05 9.91
CA LYS A 106 5.89 7.39 8.69
C LYS A 106 5.08 7.09 7.44
N TYR A 107 5.10 8.04 6.51
CA TYR A 107 4.60 7.87 5.14
C TYR A 107 5.71 7.37 4.20
N SER A 108 5.34 6.50 3.28
CA SER A 108 6.18 6.01 2.18
C SER A 108 5.33 5.67 0.95
N ILE A 109 5.99 5.33 -0.15
CA ILE A 109 5.36 4.72 -1.31
C ILE A 109 5.36 3.20 -1.10
N PRO A 110 4.25 2.50 -1.35
CA PRO A 110 4.22 1.05 -1.23
C PRO A 110 5.15 0.40 -2.25
N HIS A 111 5.69 -0.77 -1.91
CA HIS A 111 6.61 -1.50 -2.80
C HIS A 111 5.94 -2.04 -4.06
N THR A 112 4.62 -2.26 -4.02
CA THR A 112 3.79 -2.62 -5.16
C THR A 112 2.43 -1.92 -5.04
N TYR A 113 1.72 -1.80 -6.16
CA TYR A 113 0.35 -1.27 -6.20
C TYR A 113 -0.72 -2.38 -6.15
N ASP A 114 -0.31 -3.65 -6.14
CA ASP A 114 -1.19 -4.82 -5.94
C ASP A 114 -1.48 -5.00 -4.44
N ILE A 115 -2.29 -4.09 -3.89
CA ILE A 115 -2.65 -4.05 -2.47
C ILE A 115 -3.94 -4.83 -2.21
N ASN A 116 -3.89 -5.74 -1.25
CA ASN A 116 -5.08 -6.40 -0.70
C ASN A 116 -5.63 -5.53 0.43
N PHE A 117 -6.82 -4.93 0.23
CA PHE A 117 -7.48 -4.10 1.22
C PHE A 117 -8.42 -4.91 2.10
N LEU A 118 -8.40 -4.63 3.40
CA LEU A 118 -9.34 -5.20 4.37
C LEU A 118 -10.58 -4.32 4.53
N ASP A 119 -10.41 -3.01 4.34
CA ASP A 119 -11.47 -2.03 4.52
C ASP A 119 -12.04 -1.58 3.17
N ASN A 120 -13.35 -1.36 3.14
CA ASN A 120 -14.05 -0.87 1.95
C ASN A 120 -13.53 0.51 1.55
N LYS A 121 -13.54 0.79 0.24
CA LYS A 121 -13.17 2.11 -0.28
C LYS A 121 -14.18 3.16 0.20
N SER A 122 -13.69 4.19 0.88
CA SER A 122 -14.46 5.36 1.29
C SER A 122 -13.64 6.61 0.98
N LEU A 123 -14.30 7.66 0.50
CA LEU A 123 -13.68 8.95 0.22
C LEU A 123 -13.71 9.82 1.47
N SER A 124 -12.58 10.45 1.73
CA SER A 124 -12.47 11.54 2.69
C SER A 124 -12.99 12.84 2.07
N CYS A 125 -12.69 13.05 0.79
CA CYS A 125 -13.21 14.15 -0.02
C CYS A 125 -13.34 13.74 -1.50
N ASP A 126 -14.25 14.40 -2.22
CA ASP A 126 -14.46 14.27 -3.66
C ASP A 126 -14.88 15.64 -4.23
N GLY A 127 -14.07 16.23 -5.10
CA GLY A 127 -14.25 17.59 -5.63
C GLY A 127 -13.81 18.69 -4.66
N ASP A 128 -14.35 18.72 -3.44
CA ASP A 128 -14.10 19.76 -2.43
C ASP A 128 -12.97 19.37 -1.46
N CYS A 129 -11.82 18.98 -2.00
CA CYS A 129 -10.67 18.56 -1.21
C CYS A 129 -9.80 19.74 -0.72
N PRO A 130 -9.14 19.61 0.44
CA PRO A 130 -8.10 20.56 0.85
C PRO A 130 -6.97 20.62 -0.19
N GLN A 131 -6.37 21.79 -0.38
CA GLN A 131 -5.35 22.05 -1.40
C GLN A 131 -3.96 22.24 -0.82
#